data_AF-A0A934VRC3-F1
#
_entry.id   AF-A0A934VRC3-F1
#
_cell.length_a   1.000
_cell.length_b   1.000
_cell.length_c   1.000
_cell.angle_alpha   90.00
_cell.angle_beta   90.00
_cell.angle_gamma   90.00
#
_symmetry.space_group_name_H-M   'P 1'
#
loop_
_entity.id
_entity.type
_entity.pdbx_description
1 polymer ?
#
loop_
_entity_poly.entity_id
_entity_poly.type
_entity_poly.pdbx_seq_one_letter_code
_entity_poly.pdbx_strand_id
1 'polypeptide(L)'
;MEFSPTVLIWAPIGLLFLSAIAGVVIERHRRDACLKEFDGDFVILKMKDGRSVWGVMKVFPKCIELVYDSPQAMGLGRSKSSYVLYDKKIADIDRIIRPAPSEGTSEREEWDEEVADLKFTSFFEKIGRSLRNLYGMLRDAFSQSVGMLIGMAKQRSAALQKVSGADRHATEVGQSLLEILPNAYEPILEKYRGALVVLESLEEGEVQETLGVLEDYTVGNLLIRAVDIRAEDVPEGLKDRGFRVGDVIFPRSRAVVRHRIMETEV
;
A
#
# COMPACT_ATOMS: atom_id res chain seq x y z
N MET A 1 -41.60 13.73 24.82
CA MET A 1 -41.58 12.45 24.08
C MET A 1 -40.70 11.51 24.89
N GLU A 2 -41.30 10.68 25.75
CA GLU A 2 -40.56 9.73 26.58
C GLU A 2 -40.20 8.52 25.73
N PHE A 3 -38.91 8.23 25.57
CA PHE A 3 -38.46 7.03 24.87
C PHE A 3 -38.74 5.81 25.75
N SER A 4 -39.38 4.79 25.18
CA SER A 4 -39.62 3.51 25.88
C SER A 4 -38.27 2.93 26.35
N PRO A 5 -38.18 2.36 27.57
CA PRO A 5 -36.96 1.71 28.08
C PRO A 5 -36.41 0.66 27.12
N THR A 6 -37.28 0.01 26.35
CA THR A 6 -36.90 -0.97 25.33
C THR A 6 -36.12 -0.32 24.18
N VAL A 7 -36.54 0.85 23.69
CA VAL A 7 -35.85 1.59 22.62
C VAL A 7 -34.47 2.04 23.09
N LEU A 8 -34.35 2.47 24.36
CA LEU A 8 -33.07 2.88 24.93
C LEU A 8 -32.03 1.74 24.98
N ILE A 9 -32.48 0.51 25.17
CA ILE A 9 -31.62 -0.69 25.23
C ILE A 9 -31.29 -1.22 23.83
N TRP A 10 -32.27 -1.26 22.93
CA TRP A 10 -32.10 -1.85 21.60
C TRP A 10 -31.48 -0.90 20.57
N ALA A 11 -31.66 0.42 20.71
CA ALA A 11 -31.10 1.38 19.75
C ALA A 11 -29.56 1.33 19.66
N PRO A 12 -28.79 1.26 20.76
CA PRO A 12 -27.34 1.11 20.70
C PRO A 12 -26.91 -0.22 20.06
N ILE A 13 -27.59 -1.32 20.37
CA ILE A 13 -27.31 -2.65 19.80
C ILE A 13 -27.57 -2.65 18.29
N GLY A 14 -28.71 -2.09 17.87
CA GLY A 14 -29.05 -1.91 16.46
C GLY A 14 -28.03 -1.03 15.73
N LEU A 15 -27.59 0.07 16.34
CA LEU A 15 -26.58 0.96 15.78
C LEU A 15 -25.22 0.26 15.62
N LEU A 16 -24.78 -0.52 16.61
CA LEU A 16 -23.55 -1.31 16.53
C LEU A 16 -23.62 -2.34 15.40
N PHE A 17 -24.77 -3.03 15.28
CA PHE A 17 -24.97 -4.04 14.24
C PHE A 17 -24.99 -3.42 12.83
N LEU A 18 -25.71 -2.30 12.66
CA LEU A 18 -25.72 -1.53 11.41
C LEU A 18 -24.33 -1.00 11.05
N SER A 19 -23.58 -0.50 12.04
CA SER A 19 -22.21 -0.01 11.85
C SER A 19 -21.26 -1.14 11.43
N ALA A 20 -21.41 -2.34 12.01
CA ALA A 20 -20.63 -3.51 11.62
C ALA A 20 -20.95 -3.97 10.19
N ILE A 21 -22.24 -4.02 9.81
CA ILE A 21 -22.65 -4.36 8.44
C ILE A 21 -22.12 -3.33 7.45
N ALA A 22 -22.29 -2.04 7.75
CA ALA A 22 -21.76 -0.96 6.92
C ALA A 22 -20.24 -1.07 6.76
N GLY A 23 -19.52 -1.37 7.85
CA GLY A 23 -18.08 -1.61 7.82
C GLY A 23 -17.68 -2.76 6.89
N VAL A 24 -18.39 -3.90 6.94
CA VAL A 24 -18.13 -5.05 6.05
C VAL A 24 -18.41 -4.71 4.58
N VAL A 25 -19.49 -3.98 4.30
CA VAL A 25 -19.86 -3.57 2.94
C VAL A 25 -18.84 -2.61 2.35
N ILE A 26 -18.39 -1.63 3.15
CA ILE A 26 -17.33 -0.69 2.78
C ILE A 26 -16.03 -1.45 2.50
N GLU A 27 -15.60 -2.32 3.41
CA GLU A 27 -14.34 -3.06 3.26
C GLU A 27 -14.35 -3.97 2.02
N ARG A 28 -15.49 -4.56 1.69
CA ARG A 28 -15.64 -5.43 0.49
C ARG A 28 -15.42 -4.67 -0.83
N HIS A 29 -15.74 -3.39 -0.88
CA HIS A 29 -15.60 -2.57 -2.09
C HIS A 29 -14.36 -1.67 -2.05
N ARG A 30 -13.63 -1.67 -0.94
CA ARG A 30 -12.44 -0.85 -0.78
C ARG A 30 -11.35 -1.39 -1.69
N ARG A 31 -10.88 -0.53 -2.59
CA ARG A 31 -9.64 -0.73 -3.34
C ARG A 31 -8.54 0.02 -2.60
N ASP A 32 -7.33 -0.49 -2.65
CA ASP A 32 -6.16 0.24 -2.15
C ASP A 32 -6.02 1.56 -2.95
N ALA A 33 -5.84 2.67 -2.24
CA ALA A 33 -5.83 3.99 -2.85
C ALA A 33 -4.61 4.20 -3.75
N CYS A 34 -3.43 3.71 -3.35
CA CYS A 34 -2.23 3.77 -4.18
C CYS A 34 -2.40 2.91 -5.43
N LEU A 35 -2.91 1.68 -5.30
CA LEU A 35 -3.14 0.82 -6.47
C LEU A 35 -4.14 1.46 -7.44
N LYS A 36 -5.20 2.07 -6.93
CA LYS A 36 -6.23 2.71 -7.75
C LYS A 36 -5.67 3.82 -8.65
N GLU A 37 -4.59 4.48 -8.23
CA GLU A 37 -3.95 5.53 -9.02
C GLU A 37 -3.40 5.02 -10.36
N PHE A 38 -3.05 3.73 -10.43
CA PHE A 38 -2.54 3.10 -11.66
C PHE A 38 -3.63 2.31 -12.41
N ASP A 39 -4.91 2.42 -12.01
CA ASP A 39 -6.02 1.67 -12.62
C ASP A 39 -6.31 2.17 -14.05
N GLY A 40 -5.97 1.36 -15.03
CA GLY A 40 -6.09 1.70 -16.46
C GLY A 40 -4.79 2.07 -17.14
N ASP A 41 -3.68 2.15 -16.42
CA ASP A 41 -2.38 2.52 -16.96
C ASP A 41 -1.54 1.32 -17.37
N PHE A 42 -0.61 1.55 -18.29
CA PHE A 42 0.45 0.59 -18.58
C PHE A 42 1.44 0.55 -17.42
N VAL A 43 1.67 -0.65 -16.89
CA VAL A 43 2.57 -0.86 -15.77
C VAL A 43 3.49 -2.05 -15.99
N ILE A 44 4.59 -2.05 -15.26
CA ILE A 44 5.55 -3.14 -15.13
C ILE A 44 5.51 -3.60 -13.67
N LEU A 45 5.16 -4.86 -13.45
CA LEU A 45 5.19 -5.50 -12.14
C LEU A 45 6.47 -6.31 -12.02
N LYS A 46 7.31 -5.94 -11.05
CA LYS A 46 8.47 -6.73 -10.64
C LYS A 46 8.08 -7.60 -9.46
N MET A 47 8.26 -8.91 -9.60
CA MET A 47 7.97 -9.89 -8.55
C MET A 47 9.22 -10.10 -7.69
N LYS A 48 9.04 -10.54 -6.45
CA LYS A 48 10.15 -10.84 -5.52
C LYS A 48 11.08 -11.96 -6.00
N ASP A 49 10.61 -12.81 -6.91
CA ASP A 49 11.41 -13.87 -7.51
C ASP A 49 12.18 -13.42 -8.77
N GLY A 50 12.22 -12.11 -9.03
CA GLY A 50 12.93 -11.51 -10.16
C GLY A 50 12.15 -11.55 -11.48
N ARG A 51 10.99 -12.21 -11.54
CA ARG A 51 10.16 -12.19 -12.74
C ARG A 51 9.48 -10.85 -12.91
N SER A 52 9.35 -10.41 -14.16
CA SER A 52 8.58 -9.22 -14.50
C SER A 52 7.40 -9.55 -15.41
N VAL A 53 6.26 -8.90 -15.16
CA VAL A 53 5.05 -9.00 -15.97
C VAL A 53 4.57 -7.58 -16.26
N TRP A 54 4.11 -7.30 -17.48
CA TRP A 54 3.68 -5.95 -17.86
C TRP A 54 2.38 -5.98 -18.66
N GLY A 55 1.71 -4.84 -18.69
CA GLY A 55 0.43 -4.66 -19.39
C GLY A 55 -0.39 -3.55 -18.75
N VAL A 56 -1.63 -3.41 -19.20
CA VAL A 56 -2.58 -2.44 -18.63
C VAL A 56 -3.16 -2.98 -17.34
N MET A 57 -3.01 -2.25 -16.23
CA MET A 57 -3.49 -2.68 -14.92
C MET A 57 -5.00 -2.43 -14.77
N LYS A 58 -5.69 -3.38 -14.15
CA LYS A 58 -7.07 -3.24 -13.67
C LYS A 58 -7.15 -3.63 -12.21
N VAL A 59 -7.64 -2.72 -11.37
CA VAL A 59 -7.65 -2.88 -9.91
C VAL A 59 -9.03 -3.27 -9.41
N PHE A 60 -9.11 -4.42 -8.76
CA PHE A 60 -10.31 -4.91 -8.08
C PHE A 60 -10.07 -5.01 -6.56
N PRO A 61 -11.13 -5.09 -5.73
CA PRO A 61 -10.96 -5.12 -4.27
C PRO A 61 -10.10 -6.27 -3.70
N LYS A 62 -9.94 -7.39 -4.44
CA LYS A 62 -9.18 -8.57 -3.98
C LYS A 62 -8.17 -9.10 -4.99
N CYS A 63 -8.02 -8.43 -6.11
CA CYS A 63 -7.08 -8.83 -7.15
C CYS A 63 -6.72 -7.67 -8.06
N ILE A 64 -5.59 -7.82 -8.72
CA ILE A 64 -5.17 -6.98 -9.83
C ILE A 64 -5.18 -7.87 -11.07
N GLU A 65 -5.63 -7.33 -12.20
CA GLU A 65 -5.49 -7.96 -13.50
C GLU A 65 -4.53 -7.13 -14.36
N LEU A 66 -3.60 -7.79 -15.03
CA LEU A 66 -2.79 -7.19 -16.09
C LEU A 66 -3.32 -7.67 -17.43
N VAL A 67 -3.84 -6.75 -18.24
CA VAL A 67 -4.26 -7.03 -19.61
C VAL A 67 -3.04 -6.86 -20.52
N TYR A 68 -2.71 -7.90 -21.28
CA TYR A 68 -1.58 -7.86 -22.19
C TYR A 68 -1.92 -7.09 -23.47
N ASP A 69 -0.96 -6.31 -23.98
CA ASP A 69 -1.12 -5.58 -25.26
C ASP A 69 -1.30 -6.54 -26.45
N SER A 70 -0.75 -7.75 -26.37
CA SER A 70 -0.95 -8.81 -27.36
C SER A 70 -1.15 -10.16 -26.67
N PRO A 71 -2.02 -11.05 -27.21
CA PRO A 71 -2.28 -12.35 -26.59
C PRO A 71 -1.02 -13.21 -26.50
N GLN A 72 -0.63 -13.64 -25.30
CA GLN A 72 0.56 -14.46 -25.09
C GLN A 72 0.26 -15.95 -25.31
N ALA A 73 1.06 -16.66 -26.09
CA ALA A 73 0.83 -18.09 -26.34
C ALA A 73 0.85 -18.93 -25.05
N MET A 74 -0.14 -19.80 -24.87
CA MET A 74 -0.28 -20.71 -23.71
C MET A 74 0.05 -22.17 -24.06
N GLY A 75 0.61 -22.42 -25.25
CA GLY A 75 0.65 -23.77 -25.81
C GLY A 75 -0.75 -24.25 -26.24
N LEU A 76 -0.83 -25.39 -26.92
CA LEU A 76 -2.08 -25.99 -27.41
C LEU A 76 -2.93 -25.06 -28.31
N GLY A 77 -2.29 -24.13 -29.03
CA GLY A 77 -2.98 -23.18 -29.92
C GLY A 77 -3.85 -22.14 -29.21
N ARG A 78 -3.70 -21.98 -27.88
CA ARG A 78 -4.43 -20.98 -27.09
C ARG A 78 -3.53 -19.81 -26.74
N SER A 79 -4.12 -18.63 -26.52
CA SER A 79 -3.43 -17.43 -26.07
C SER A 79 -4.08 -16.85 -24.81
N LYS A 80 -3.27 -16.26 -23.94
CA LYS A 80 -3.65 -15.56 -22.71
C LYS A 80 -3.85 -14.09 -23.04
N SER A 81 -5.00 -13.53 -22.67
CA SER A 81 -5.28 -12.10 -22.80
C SER A 81 -4.87 -11.29 -21.58
N SER A 82 -4.78 -11.94 -20.41
CA SER A 82 -4.49 -11.27 -19.15
C SER A 82 -3.85 -12.18 -18.10
N TYR A 83 -3.39 -11.56 -17.01
CA TYR A 83 -2.81 -12.20 -15.85
C TYR A 83 -3.42 -11.66 -14.56
N VAL A 84 -4.11 -12.52 -13.81
CA VAL A 84 -4.79 -12.16 -12.57
C VAL A 84 -3.95 -12.51 -11.35
N LEU A 85 -3.62 -11.49 -10.56
CA LEU A 85 -2.92 -11.57 -9.28
C LEU A 85 -3.94 -11.40 -8.15
N TYR A 86 -4.26 -12.51 -7.47
CA TYR A 86 -5.06 -12.46 -6.25
C TYR A 86 -4.23 -11.91 -5.08
N ASP A 87 -4.92 -11.37 -4.08
CA ASP A 87 -4.36 -10.78 -2.86
C ASP A 87 -3.12 -11.49 -2.28
N LYS A 88 -3.14 -12.83 -2.17
CA LYS A 88 -2.00 -13.62 -1.69
C LYS A 88 -0.72 -13.46 -2.52
N LYS A 89 -0.86 -13.26 -3.84
CA LYS A 89 0.25 -13.01 -4.77
C LYS A 89 0.58 -11.53 -4.91
N ILE A 90 -0.30 -10.62 -4.48
CA ILE A 90 0.04 -9.19 -4.39
C ILE A 90 1.14 -9.01 -3.34
N ALA A 91 1.12 -9.82 -2.27
CA ALA A 91 2.22 -9.88 -1.31
C ALA A 91 3.56 -10.36 -1.90
N ASP A 92 3.57 -10.98 -3.09
CA ASP A 92 4.79 -11.42 -3.79
C ASP A 92 5.31 -10.37 -4.80
N ILE A 93 4.63 -9.24 -4.94
CA ILE A 93 5.10 -8.11 -5.74
C ILE A 93 6.22 -7.42 -4.98
N ASP A 94 7.30 -7.09 -5.68
CA ASP A 94 8.38 -6.26 -5.16
C ASP A 94 8.07 -4.78 -5.37
N ARG A 95 7.65 -4.39 -6.58
CA ARG A 95 7.15 -3.05 -6.90
C ARG A 95 6.32 -3.03 -8.18
N ILE A 96 5.51 -1.99 -8.34
CA ILE A 96 4.73 -1.72 -9.55
C ILE A 96 5.23 -0.39 -10.12
N ILE A 97 5.62 -0.38 -11.39
CA ILE A 97 6.20 0.78 -12.05
C ILE A 97 5.25 1.22 -13.16
N ARG A 98 4.80 2.47 -13.13
CA ARG A 98 4.13 3.17 -14.23
C ARG A 98 5.15 4.10 -14.88
N PRO A 99 5.70 3.76 -16.07
CA PRO A 99 6.63 4.64 -16.75
C PRO A 99 6.00 5.99 -17.07
N ALA A 100 6.77 7.07 -16.94
CA ALA A 100 6.28 8.38 -17.31
C ALA A 100 6.04 8.49 -18.83
N PRO A 101 5.16 9.38 -19.28
CA PRO A 101 4.98 9.67 -20.69
C PRO A 101 6.29 10.11 -21.36
N SER A 102 6.39 9.92 -22.69
CA SER A 102 7.59 10.24 -23.45
C SER A 102 7.89 11.74 -23.48
N GLU A 103 9.18 12.10 -23.43
CA GLU A 103 9.60 13.51 -23.49
C GLU A 103 9.06 14.22 -24.75
N GLY A 104 8.64 15.48 -24.57
CA GLY A 104 8.10 16.32 -25.65
C GLY A 104 6.66 16.02 -26.07
N THR A 105 5.93 15.21 -25.30
CA THR A 105 4.49 15.00 -25.46
C THR A 105 3.69 15.91 -24.52
N SER A 106 2.45 16.25 -24.89
CA SER A 106 1.54 17.00 -24.01
C SER A 106 1.29 16.27 -22.70
N GLU A 107 1.18 14.95 -22.76
CA GLU A 107 0.99 14.07 -21.60
C GLU A 107 2.18 14.13 -20.64
N ARG A 108 3.39 14.41 -21.15
CA ARG A 108 4.56 14.62 -20.30
C ARG A 108 4.51 15.95 -19.57
N GLU A 109 4.09 17.01 -20.25
CA GLU A 109 3.93 18.33 -19.64
C GLU A 109 2.87 18.29 -18.52
N GLU A 110 1.72 17.65 -18.79
CA GLU A 110 0.67 17.42 -17.79
C GLU A 110 1.20 16.61 -16.60
N TRP A 111 1.97 15.53 -16.84
CA TRP A 111 2.57 14.73 -15.76
C TRP A 111 3.58 15.53 -14.94
N ASP A 112 4.41 16.37 -15.57
CA ASP A 112 5.39 17.22 -14.86
C ASP A 112 4.67 18.27 -14.00
N GLU A 113 3.56 18.86 -14.50
CA GLU A 113 2.69 19.78 -13.74
C GLU A 113 2.03 19.07 -12.54
N GLU A 114 1.45 17.88 -12.74
CA GLU A 114 0.88 17.08 -11.66
C GLU A 114 1.90 16.81 -10.55
N VAL A 115 3.11 16.39 -10.91
CA VAL A 115 4.19 16.11 -9.95
C VAL A 115 4.61 17.37 -9.20
N ALA A 116 4.67 18.53 -9.87
CA ALA A 116 4.97 19.80 -9.24
C ALA A 116 3.87 20.23 -8.25
N ASP A 117 2.60 20.02 -8.63
CA ASP A 117 1.42 20.38 -7.84
C ASP A 117 1.27 19.54 -6.57
N LEU A 118 1.87 18.34 -6.51
CA LEU A 118 1.89 17.53 -5.28
C LEU A 118 2.44 18.29 -4.08
N LYS A 119 3.35 19.25 -4.30
CA LYS A 119 3.92 20.12 -3.25
C LYS A 119 2.83 20.94 -2.54
N PHE A 120 1.70 21.19 -3.19
CA PHE A 120 0.61 22.05 -2.72
C PHE A 120 -0.66 21.25 -2.36
N THR A 121 -0.55 20.30 -1.43
CA THR A 121 -1.70 19.45 -1.06
C THR A 121 -2.80 20.21 -0.30
N SER A 122 -4.05 20.12 -0.78
CA SER A 122 -5.25 20.75 -0.18
C SER A 122 -5.60 20.18 1.22
N PHE A 123 -5.90 21.05 2.17
CA PHE A 123 -6.19 20.74 3.59
C PHE A 123 -7.41 19.81 3.79
N PHE A 124 -8.41 19.87 2.90
CA PHE A 124 -9.67 19.14 3.07
C PHE A 124 -9.59 17.66 2.68
N GLU A 125 -8.69 17.28 1.77
CA GLU A 125 -8.43 15.89 1.40
C GLU A 125 -7.74 15.11 2.53
N LYS A 126 -6.94 15.82 3.34
CA LYS A 126 -6.22 15.28 4.51
C LYS A 126 -7.17 14.80 5.61
N ILE A 127 -8.27 15.52 5.87
CA ILE A 127 -9.24 15.21 6.94
C ILE A 127 -10.09 13.98 6.61
N GLY A 128 -10.56 13.87 5.36
CA GLY A 128 -11.41 12.75 4.93
C GLY A 128 -10.69 11.40 4.98
N ARG A 129 -9.38 11.35 4.66
CA ARG A 129 -8.55 10.15 4.78
C ARG A 129 -8.19 9.82 6.24
N SER A 130 -7.85 10.83 7.04
CA SER A 130 -7.52 10.65 8.47
C SER A 130 -8.66 9.98 9.25
N LEU A 131 -9.91 10.40 9.04
CA LEU A 131 -11.08 9.79 9.68
C LEU A 131 -11.34 8.33 9.25
N ARG A 132 -11.05 7.98 8.00
CA ARG A 132 -11.19 6.61 7.49
C ARG A 132 -10.12 5.67 8.04
N ASN A 133 -8.87 6.14 8.15
CA ASN A 133 -7.78 5.37 8.74
C ASN A 133 -7.95 5.23 10.27
N LEU A 134 -8.51 6.25 10.92
CA LEU A 134 -8.87 6.22 12.35
C LEU A 134 -9.92 5.14 12.66
N TYR A 135 -10.92 4.92 11.81
CA TYR A 135 -11.93 3.87 12.03
C TYR A 135 -11.33 2.46 12.04
N GLY A 136 -10.40 2.18 11.12
CA GLY A 136 -9.68 0.89 11.08
C GLY A 136 -8.88 0.64 12.36
N MET A 137 -8.08 1.62 12.78
CA MET A 137 -7.30 1.53 14.02
C MET A 137 -8.20 1.40 15.26
N LEU A 138 -9.30 2.16 15.34
CA LEU A 138 -10.27 2.04 16.43
C LEU A 138 -10.86 0.63 16.48
N ARG A 139 -11.32 0.09 15.34
CA ARG A 139 -11.88 -1.28 15.26
C ARG A 139 -10.88 -2.33 15.73
N ASP A 140 -9.64 -2.22 15.30
CA ASP A 140 -8.60 -3.20 15.62
C ASP A 140 -8.18 -3.09 17.10
N ALA A 141 -8.07 -1.88 17.65
CA ALA A 141 -7.85 -1.65 19.09
C ALA A 141 -9.02 -2.15 19.96
N PHE A 142 -10.27 -1.95 19.52
CA PHE A 142 -11.45 -2.54 20.18
C PHE A 142 -11.40 -4.07 20.15
N SER A 143 -11.03 -4.67 19.02
CA SER A 143 -10.94 -6.12 18.87
C SER A 143 -9.83 -6.72 19.75
N GLN A 144 -8.66 -6.07 19.82
CA GLN A 144 -7.57 -6.44 20.72
C GLN A 144 -7.96 -6.30 22.19
N SER A 145 -8.66 -5.23 22.56
CA SER A 145 -9.15 -5.00 23.93
C SER A 145 -10.15 -6.08 24.36
N VAL A 146 -11.08 -6.47 23.47
CA VAL A 146 -12.02 -7.57 23.72
C VAL A 146 -11.27 -8.90 23.84
N GLY A 147 -10.29 -9.17 22.98
CA GLY A 147 -9.43 -10.35 23.06
C GLY A 147 -8.64 -10.43 24.38
N MET A 148 -8.10 -9.30 24.86
CA MET A 148 -7.41 -9.19 26.13
C MET A 148 -8.35 -9.44 27.32
N LEU A 149 -9.58 -8.92 27.29
CA LEU A 149 -10.58 -9.18 28.33
C LEU A 149 -11.01 -10.65 28.36
N ILE A 150 -11.16 -11.28 27.20
CA ILE A 150 -11.43 -12.73 27.10
C ILE A 150 -10.21 -13.54 27.58
N GLY A 151 -9.00 -13.08 27.26
CA GLY A 151 -7.73 -13.66 27.73
C GLY A 151 -7.58 -13.58 29.24
N MET A 152 -7.86 -12.42 29.85
CA MET A 152 -7.87 -12.20 31.29
C MET A 152 -8.97 -13.00 31.99
N ALA A 153 -10.16 -13.12 31.39
CA ALA A 153 -11.23 -13.96 31.91
C ALA A 153 -10.84 -15.46 31.91
N LYS A 154 -10.17 -15.94 30.84
CA LYS A 154 -9.58 -17.29 30.75
C LYS A 154 -8.38 -17.49 31.68
N GLN A 155 -7.58 -16.45 31.92
CA GLN A 155 -6.45 -16.48 32.84
C GLN A 155 -6.91 -16.52 34.31
N ARG A 156 -8.07 -15.92 34.61
CA ARG A 156 -8.74 -16.08 35.91
C ARG A 156 -9.20 -17.52 36.17
N SER A 157 -9.42 -18.32 35.11
CA SER A 157 -9.66 -19.77 35.20
C SER A 157 -8.41 -20.64 35.09
N ALA A 158 -7.25 -20.07 34.77
CA ALA A 158 -5.99 -20.78 34.52
C ALA A 158 -4.85 -20.27 35.42
N ALA A 159 -5.17 -19.86 36.65
CA ALA A 159 -4.20 -19.40 37.66
C ALA A 159 -3.36 -20.55 38.26
N LEU A 160 -2.89 -21.48 37.43
CA LEU A 160 -1.97 -22.56 37.76
C LEU A 160 -1.21 -22.97 36.48
N GLN A 161 -0.21 -22.19 36.05
CA GLN A 161 1.09 -22.71 35.54
C GLN A 161 2.04 -21.60 35.07
N LYS A 162 3.04 -21.39 35.94
CA LYS A 162 4.48 -21.12 35.74
C LYS A 162 5.01 -20.37 34.51
N VAL A 163 5.84 -19.38 34.85
CA VAL A 163 6.77 -18.59 34.03
C VAL A 163 8.04 -19.38 33.69
N SER A 164 8.55 -19.18 32.47
CA SER A 164 9.96 -19.26 32.03
C SER A 164 10.03 -18.49 30.71
N GLY A 165 10.97 -17.61 30.37
CA GLY A 165 12.34 -17.40 30.82
C GLY A 165 13.24 -17.29 29.57
N ALA A 166 14.00 -16.20 29.48
CA ALA A 166 15.23 -15.95 28.70
C ALA A 166 15.18 -15.66 27.16
N ASP A 167 15.51 -14.39 26.86
CA ASP A 167 16.51 -13.86 25.92
C ASP A 167 16.79 -14.51 24.55
N ARG A 168 16.73 -13.68 23.50
CA ARG A 168 17.55 -13.80 22.27
C ARG A 168 17.89 -12.43 21.66
N HIS A 169 18.92 -11.77 22.18
CA HIS A 169 19.70 -10.75 21.46
C HIS A 169 20.58 -11.46 20.42
N ALA A 170 20.27 -11.29 19.12
CA ALA A 170 21.15 -11.51 17.96
C ALA A 170 20.43 -11.34 16.59
N THR A 171 19.17 -10.89 16.59
CA THR A 171 18.31 -10.82 15.38
C THR A 171 17.73 -9.42 15.13
N GLU A 172 18.24 -8.38 15.80
CA GLU A 172 17.57 -7.07 15.87
C GLU A 172 17.65 -6.24 14.58
N VAL A 173 18.71 -6.36 13.78
CA VAL A 173 18.88 -5.46 12.62
C VAL A 173 18.01 -5.88 11.43
N GLY A 174 17.87 -7.19 11.18
CA GLY A 174 17.00 -7.71 10.11
C GLY A 174 15.52 -7.82 10.50
N GLN A 175 15.20 -8.00 11.79
CA GLN A 175 13.82 -8.05 12.27
C GLN A 175 13.22 -6.67 12.56
N SER A 176 14.00 -5.65 12.89
CA SER A 176 13.47 -4.30 13.13
C SER A 176 12.77 -3.68 11.90
N LEU A 177 13.15 -4.07 10.68
CA LEU A 177 12.45 -3.68 9.45
C LEU A 177 11.10 -4.41 9.26
N LEU A 178 10.98 -5.65 9.75
CA LEU A 178 9.78 -6.49 9.64
C LEU A 178 8.80 -6.32 10.81
N GLU A 179 9.25 -5.76 11.95
CA GLU A 179 8.43 -5.52 13.14
C GLU A 179 7.76 -4.14 13.18
N ILE A 180 8.11 -3.23 12.27
CA ILE A 180 7.27 -2.06 12.01
C ILE A 180 6.06 -2.58 11.24
N LEU A 181 5.08 -3.14 11.96
CA LEU A 181 3.74 -3.27 11.42
C LEU A 181 3.32 -1.86 11.01
N PRO A 182 3.20 -1.57 9.70
CA PRO A 182 2.95 -0.22 9.26
C PRO A 182 1.54 0.14 9.76
N ASN A 183 1.46 1.08 10.70
CA ASN A 183 0.16 1.59 11.10
C ASN A 183 -0.53 2.16 9.84
N ALA A 184 -1.85 1.97 9.75
CA ALA A 184 -2.65 2.51 8.65
C ALA A 184 -2.49 4.02 8.50
N TYR A 185 -2.13 4.70 9.58
CA TYR A 185 -1.82 6.11 9.64
C TYR A 185 -0.43 6.31 10.23
N GLU A 186 0.43 7.01 9.49
CA GLU A 186 1.73 7.44 9.98
C GLU A 186 1.82 8.97 9.89
N PRO A 187 1.84 9.69 11.03
CA PRO A 187 1.89 11.16 11.04
C PRO A 187 3.07 11.75 10.24
N ILE A 188 4.17 11.00 10.16
CA ILE A 188 5.36 11.43 9.43
C ILE A 188 5.13 11.38 7.91
N LEU A 189 4.50 10.31 7.40
CA LEU A 189 4.17 10.18 5.98
C LEU A 189 3.16 11.24 5.56
N GLU A 190 2.18 11.53 6.42
CA GLU A 190 1.25 12.64 6.21
C GLU A 190 1.94 13.99 6.04
N LYS A 191 2.93 14.26 6.89
CA LYS A 191 3.74 15.49 6.84
C LYS A 191 4.62 15.54 5.59
N TYR A 192 5.04 14.39 5.07
CA TYR A 192 5.97 14.29 3.95
C TYR A 192 5.27 14.13 2.59
N ARG A 193 3.94 14.08 2.54
CA ARG A 193 3.23 14.12 1.25
C ARG A 193 3.57 15.40 0.47
N GLY A 194 3.81 15.23 -0.82
CA GLY A 194 4.30 16.26 -1.73
C GLY A 194 5.79 16.59 -1.57
N ALA A 195 6.49 15.97 -0.62
CA ALA A 195 7.91 16.23 -0.42
C ALA A 195 8.78 15.21 -1.16
N LEU A 196 9.95 15.66 -1.59
CA LEU A 196 11.02 14.79 -2.06
C LEU A 196 11.55 13.97 -0.86
N VAL A 197 11.61 12.66 -1.03
CA VAL A 197 11.99 11.69 0.01
C VAL A 197 13.01 10.68 -0.50
N VAL A 198 13.75 10.09 0.44
CA VAL A 198 14.56 8.89 0.24
C VAL A 198 13.80 7.71 0.80
N LEU A 199 13.51 6.74 -0.05
CA LEU A 199 13.05 5.41 0.34
C LEU A 199 14.23 4.48 0.49
N GLU A 200 14.26 3.72 1.58
CA GLU A 200 15.03 2.48 1.63
C GLU A 200 14.10 1.33 1.23
N SER A 201 14.53 0.50 0.29
CA SER A 201 13.85 -0.74 -0.06
C SER A 201 14.79 -1.94 0.02
N LEU A 202 14.27 -3.09 0.45
CA LEU A 202 15.03 -4.33 0.48
C LEU A 202 14.92 -5.02 -0.88
N GLU A 203 16.04 -5.21 -1.57
CA GLU A 203 16.13 -5.89 -2.86
C GLU A 203 17.21 -6.95 -2.80
N GLU A 204 16.88 -8.20 -3.09
CA GLU A 204 17.85 -9.32 -3.06
C GLU A 204 18.64 -9.48 -1.74
N GLY A 205 18.19 -8.84 -0.65
CA GLY A 205 18.87 -8.85 0.64
C GLY A 205 19.74 -7.62 0.91
N GLU A 206 19.87 -6.72 -0.07
CA GLU A 206 20.56 -5.44 0.07
C GLU A 206 19.57 -4.28 0.23
N VAL A 207 19.99 -3.24 0.96
CA VAL A 207 19.22 -2.01 1.11
C VAL A 207 19.55 -1.10 -0.06
N GLN A 208 18.53 -0.74 -0.83
CA GLN A 208 18.60 0.16 -1.96
C GLN A 208 17.91 1.48 -1.60
N GLU A 209 18.61 2.59 -1.82
CA GLU A 209 18.04 3.91 -1.67
C GLU A 209 17.41 4.38 -2.98
N THR A 210 16.21 4.93 -2.91
CA THR A 210 15.48 5.45 -4.07
C THR A 210 14.94 6.84 -3.77
N LEU A 211 15.14 7.75 -4.70
CA LEU A 211 14.68 9.14 -4.63
C LEU A 211 13.34 9.28 -5.35
N GLY A 212 12.44 10.10 -4.79
CA GLY A 212 11.21 10.49 -5.47
C GLY A 212 10.28 11.29 -4.58
N VAL A 213 9.15 11.75 -5.12
CA VAL A 213 8.16 12.56 -4.41
C VAL A 213 7.10 11.66 -3.79
N LEU A 214 6.87 11.75 -2.49
CA LEU A 214 5.82 10.97 -1.83
C LEU A 214 4.45 11.57 -2.18
N GLU A 215 3.66 10.88 -2.99
CA GLU A 215 2.30 11.33 -3.31
C GLU A 215 1.31 10.84 -2.24
N ASP A 216 1.26 9.53 -2.00
CA ASP A 216 0.27 8.92 -1.13
C ASP A 216 0.79 7.63 -0.49
N TYR A 217 0.07 7.15 0.53
CA TYR A 217 0.36 5.87 1.16
C TYR A 217 -0.91 5.19 1.67
N THR A 218 -0.87 3.87 1.75
CA THR A 218 -1.85 3.03 2.44
C THR A 218 -1.15 2.14 3.46
N VAL A 219 -1.88 1.29 4.20
CA VAL A 219 -1.26 0.26 5.07
C VAL A 219 -0.23 -0.58 4.30
N GLY A 220 -0.54 -0.93 3.06
CA GLY A 220 0.23 -1.87 2.26
C GLY A 220 1.27 -1.23 1.36
N ASN A 221 1.09 0.03 0.96
CA ASN A 221 1.79 0.62 -0.18
C ASN A 221 2.25 2.07 0.07
N LEU A 222 3.35 2.45 -0.56
CA LEU A 222 3.82 3.82 -0.76
C LEU A 222 3.73 4.11 -2.25
N LEU A 223 3.15 5.24 -2.64
CA LEU A 223 3.18 5.74 -4.01
C LEU A 223 4.19 6.88 -4.11
N ILE A 224 5.25 6.63 -4.88
CA ILE A 224 6.36 7.56 -5.08
C ILE A 224 6.40 7.96 -6.55
N ARG A 225 6.36 9.26 -6.80
CA ARG A 225 6.36 9.86 -8.14
C ARG A 225 7.76 10.30 -8.53
N ALA A 226 7.99 10.42 -9.84
CA ALA A 226 9.25 10.89 -10.41
C ALA A 226 10.49 10.14 -9.90
N VAL A 227 10.41 8.81 -9.91
CA VAL A 227 11.49 7.90 -9.55
C VAL A 227 12.30 7.57 -10.80
N ASP A 228 13.63 7.59 -10.68
CA ASP A 228 14.53 7.07 -11.71
C ASP A 228 14.38 5.54 -11.81
N ILE A 229 13.95 5.08 -12.99
CA ILE A 229 13.80 3.66 -13.29
C ILE A 229 15.17 3.09 -13.65
N ARG A 230 15.65 2.12 -12.87
CA ARG A 230 16.91 1.43 -13.17
C ARG A 230 16.73 0.53 -14.39
N ALA A 231 17.80 0.37 -15.17
CA ALA A 231 17.79 -0.49 -16.35
C ALA A 231 17.40 -1.94 -16.04
N GLU A 232 17.70 -2.40 -14.82
CA GLU A 232 17.39 -3.74 -14.29
C GLU A 232 15.90 -3.95 -13.98
N ASP A 233 15.16 -2.85 -13.80
CA ASP A 233 13.72 -2.87 -13.54
C ASP A 233 12.93 -2.96 -14.85
N VAL A 234 13.57 -2.68 -16.00
CA VAL A 234 12.95 -2.74 -17.34
C VAL A 234 13.14 -4.15 -17.94
N PRO A 235 12.05 -4.89 -18.21
CA PRO A 235 12.11 -6.19 -18.85
C PRO A 235 12.76 -6.11 -20.24
N GLU A 236 13.43 -7.19 -20.67
CA GLU A 236 14.12 -7.24 -21.97
C GLU A 236 13.25 -6.77 -23.15
N GLY A 237 11.98 -7.21 -23.17
CA GLY A 237 11.03 -6.85 -24.23
C GLY A 237 10.57 -5.39 -24.24
N LEU A 238 10.99 -4.58 -23.26
CA LEU A 238 10.64 -3.16 -23.14
C LEU A 238 11.88 -2.24 -23.13
N LYS A 239 13.10 -2.78 -23.20
CA LYS A 239 14.34 -1.98 -23.15
C LYS A 239 14.40 -0.92 -24.24
N ASP A 240 13.93 -1.25 -25.44
CA ASP A 240 13.90 -0.33 -26.59
C ASP A 240 12.95 0.87 -26.40
N ARG A 241 12.04 0.83 -25.41
CA ARG A 241 11.14 1.94 -25.10
C ARG A 241 11.82 3.06 -24.32
N GLY A 242 13.03 2.84 -23.79
CA GLY A 242 13.84 3.90 -23.21
C GLY A 242 13.25 4.56 -21.96
N PHE A 243 12.47 3.83 -21.16
CA PHE A 243 11.93 4.35 -19.90
C PHE A 243 13.03 4.72 -18.93
N ARG A 244 13.02 5.97 -18.43
CA ARG A 244 14.02 6.50 -17.49
C ARG A 244 13.44 6.96 -16.18
N VAL A 245 12.23 7.49 -16.20
CA VAL A 245 11.53 8.02 -15.03
C VAL A 245 10.12 7.45 -15.02
N GLY A 246 9.56 7.27 -13.84
CA GLY A 246 8.16 6.93 -13.69
C GLY A 246 7.68 7.02 -12.26
N ASP A 247 6.47 6.54 -12.07
CA ASP A 247 5.81 6.46 -10.78
C ASP A 247 5.90 5.02 -10.29
N VAL A 248 6.19 4.83 -9.00
CA VAL A 248 6.44 3.51 -8.44
C VAL A 248 5.65 3.32 -7.17
N ILE A 249 4.91 2.21 -7.13
CA ILE A 249 4.27 1.72 -5.92
C ILE A 249 5.20 0.71 -5.26
N PHE A 250 5.62 1.03 -4.05
CA PHE A 250 6.42 0.17 -3.20
C PHE A 250 5.57 -0.46 -2.08
N PRO A 251 5.59 -1.78 -1.90
CA PRO A 251 4.99 -2.42 -0.74
C PRO A 251 5.71 -2.01 0.56
N ARG A 252 4.96 -1.52 1.55
CA ARG A 252 5.46 -1.13 2.88
C ARG A 252 6.05 -2.29 3.69
N SER A 253 5.80 -3.53 3.26
CA SER A 253 6.48 -4.71 3.81
C SER A 253 7.97 -4.78 3.48
N ARG A 254 8.46 -3.97 2.54
CA ARG A 254 9.84 -3.99 2.04
C ARG A 254 10.45 -2.61 1.82
N ALA A 255 9.65 -1.55 1.89
CA ALA A 255 10.12 -0.20 1.67
C ALA A 255 9.62 0.76 2.75
N VAL A 256 10.48 1.71 3.12
CA VAL A 256 10.21 2.69 4.17
C VAL A 256 10.80 4.04 3.78
N VAL A 257 10.05 5.11 4.06
CA VAL A 257 10.56 6.48 3.92
C VAL A 257 11.53 6.76 5.07
N ARG A 258 12.78 7.11 4.77
CA ARG A 258 13.81 7.39 5.77
C ARG A 258 14.10 8.86 5.95
N HIS A 259 14.25 9.54 4.83
CA HIS A 259 14.68 10.93 4.83
C HIS A 259 13.72 11.75 3.99
N ARG A 260 13.44 12.96 4.46
CA ARG A 260 12.91 14.03 3.61
C ARG A 260 14.09 14.85 3.13
N ILE A 261 14.13 15.14 1.84
CA ILE A 261 15.13 16.02 1.26
C ILE A 261 14.62 17.45 1.36
N MET A 262 15.53 18.34 1.77
CA MET A 262 15.35 19.78 1.59
C MET A 262 15.97 20.11 0.23
N GLU A 263 15.15 20.56 -0.72
CA GLU A 263 15.67 21.19 -1.93
C GLU A 263 16.42 22.45 -1.47
N THR A 264 17.74 22.43 -1.54
CA THR A 264 18.54 23.65 -1.37
C THR A 264 18.36 24.44 -2.65
N GLU A 265 17.74 25.62 -2.58
CA GLU A 265 17.73 26.56 -3.72
C GLU A 265 19.19 26.83 -4.11
N VAL A 266 19.57 26.44 -5.34
CA VAL A 266 20.86 26.76 -5.97
C VAL A 266 20.68 27.95 -6.89
#